data_AF-A0A0F8Z562-F1
#
_entry.id   AF-A0A0F8Z562-F1
#
_cell.length_a   1.000
_cell.length_b   1.000
_cell.length_c   1.000
_cell.angle_alpha   90.00
_cell.angle_beta   90.00
_cell.angle_gamma   90.00
#
_symmetry.space_group_name_H-M   'P 1'
#
loop_
_entity.id
_entity.type
_entity.pdbx_description
1 polymer ?
#
loop_
_entity_poly.entity_id
_entity_poly.type
_entity_poly.pdbx_seq_one_letter_code
_entity_poly.pdbx_strand_id
1 'polypeptide(L)'
;MNDKNIKIDYVDHKAALFACKRWHYSKRMPVNKLVKIGIWEDDIFIGVIIFGVGASAVIHKQFNLENTEVCELVRVALSRHKIEVSYLVKKSLQLLKESNPGLKVCVSFADPSEDHIGIIYQAGNWIYTGKSAVTTEYFYNNRWRHVTDIYKRLKPEDIIKLDKRKRQGKHRYVMPLNKKTRRQIIKSSKPYPKKENCPEGVTGSTSGDQSESSGSSPDPGLI
;
A
#
# COMPACT_ATOMS: atom_id res chain seq x y z
N MET A 1 3.70 27.40 14.26
CA MET A 1 2.58 26.43 14.16
C MET A 1 3.17 25.03 14.20
N ASN A 2 3.32 24.45 15.38
CA ASN A 2 3.89 23.11 15.49
C ASN A 2 3.27 22.40 16.70
N ASP A 3 2.01 22.01 16.55
CA ASP A 3 1.34 21.05 17.42
C ASP A 3 0.52 20.12 16.54
N LYS A 4 1.21 19.34 15.69
CA LYS A 4 0.61 18.13 15.14
C LYS A 4 0.82 17.05 16.20
N ASN A 5 -0.19 16.79 17.04
CA ASN A 5 -0.13 15.70 18.00
C ASN A 5 -0.28 14.36 17.25
N ILE A 6 0.86 13.80 16.85
CA ILE A 6 0.91 12.56 16.09
C ILE A 6 1.71 11.55 16.90
N LYS A 7 1.07 10.41 17.17
CA LYS A 7 1.75 9.24 17.69
C LYS A 7 1.82 8.18 16.59
N ILE A 8 3.00 7.59 16.43
CA ILE A 8 3.26 6.50 15.49
C ILE A 8 4.02 5.43 16.27
N ASP A 9 3.46 4.24 16.33
CA ASP A 9 4.01 3.14 17.12
C ASP A 9 3.56 1.78 16.55
N TYR A 10 4.17 0.69 17.00
CA TYR A 10 3.76 -0.66 16.62
C TYR A 10 2.38 -1.00 17.16
N VAL A 11 1.64 -1.79 16.38
CA VAL A 11 0.33 -2.32 16.80
C VAL A 11 0.23 -3.82 16.64
N ASP A 12 -0.69 -4.39 17.40
CA ASP A 12 -1.01 -5.81 17.33
C ASP A 12 -1.74 -6.17 16.02
N HIS A 13 -2.01 -7.47 15.83
CA HIS A 13 -2.73 -7.93 14.65
C HIS A 13 -4.20 -7.48 14.65
N LYS A 14 -4.86 -7.37 15.81
CA LYS A 14 -6.28 -7.03 15.90
C LYS A 14 -6.54 -5.62 15.40
N ALA A 15 -5.75 -4.63 15.85
CA ALA A 15 -5.83 -3.25 15.41
C ALA A 15 -5.57 -3.11 13.90
N ALA A 16 -4.55 -3.79 13.38
CA ALA A 16 -4.25 -3.77 11.95
C ALA A 16 -5.33 -4.43 11.10
N LEU A 17 -5.91 -5.54 11.57
CA LEU A 17 -7.02 -6.22 10.92
C LEU A 17 -8.27 -5.32 10.88
N PHE A 18 -8.58 -4.66 11.99
CA PHE A 18 -9.67 -3.69 12.07
C PHE A 18 -9.50 -2.57 11.03
N ALA A 19 -8.35 -1.90 11.02
CA ALA A 19 -8.07 -0.82 10.08
C ALA A 19 -8.10 -1.31 8.62
N CYS A 20 -7.51 -2.47 8.31
CA CYS A 20 -7.55 -3.03 6.96
C CYS A 20 -8.97 -3.39 6.49
N LYS A 21 -9.81 -3.93 7.38
CA LYS A 21 -11.21 -4.25 7.05
C LYS A 21 -12.07 -3.00 6.94
N ARG A 22 -11.79 -1.96 7.71
CA ARG A 22 -12.62 -0.75 7.75
C ARG A 22 -12.22 0.24 6.65
N TRP A 23 -10.93 0.52 6.48
CA TRP A 23 -10.45 1.69 5.73
C TRP A 23 -9.64 1.36 4.47
N HIS A 24 -9.15 0.13 4.30
CA HIS A 24 -8.47 -0.23 3.05
C HIS A 24 -9.48 -0.68 1.99
N TYR A 25 -9.31 -0.24 0.73
CA TYR A 25 -10.19 -0.60 -0.40
C TYR A 25 -10.31 -2.13 -0.57
N SER A 26 -9.23 -2.88 -0.36
CA SER A 26 -9.25 -4.33 -0.50
C SER A 26 -9.98 -5.08 0.61
N LYS A 27 -10.30 -4.41 1.74
CA LYS A 27 -10.92 -4.97 2.94
C LYS A 27 -10.24 -6.23 3.48
N ARG A 28 -8.92 -6.35 3.25
CA ARG A 28 -8.13 -7.57 3.51
C ARG A 28 -6.79 -7.27 4.16
N MET A 29 -6.51 -8.01 5.22
CA MET A 29 -5.19 -8.09 5.83
C MET A 29 -4.21 -8.79 4.87
N PRO A 30 -3.01 -8.25 4.64
CA PRO A 30 -1.96 -8.98 3.95
C PRO A 30 -1.65 -10.29 4.65
N VAL A 31 -1.24 -11.28 3.87
CA VAL A 31 -0.64 -12.51 4.38
C VAL A 31 0.89 -12.35 4.33
N ASN A 32 1.62 -13.16 5.10
CA ASN A 32 3.09 -13.13 5.32
C ASN A 32 3.53 -12.41 6.61
N LYS A 33 4.85 -12.31 6.82
CA LYS A 33 5.46 -11.58 7.94
C LYS A 33 5.29 -10.07 7.71
N LEU A 34 4.80 -9.37 8.74
CA LEU A 34 4.37 -7.98 8.66
C LEU A 34 4.90 -7.16 9.83
N VAL A 35 5.38 -5.96 9.52
CA VAL A 35 5.53 -4.87 10.48
C VAL A 35 4.28 -4.01 10.37
N LYS A 36 3.55 -3.85 11.48
CA LYS A 36 2.28 -3.13 11.55
C LYS A 36 2.50 -1.89 12.40
N ILE A 37 2.33 -0.73 11.79
CA ILE A 37 2.52 0.56 12.45
C ILE A 37 1.15 1.22 12.56
N GLY A 38 0.71 1.49 13.78
CA GLY A 38 -0.47 2.28 14.09
C GLY A 38 -0.16 3.77 14.07
N ILE A 39 -1.19 4.54 13.75
CA ILE A 39 -1.13 5.98 13.66
C ILE A 39 -2.28 6.54 14.48
N TRP A 40 -1.94 7.51 15.34
CA TRP A 40 -2.90 8.29 16.11
C TRP A 40 -2.71 9.77 15.81
N GLU A 41 -3.82 10.47 15.62
CA GLU A 41 -3.91 11.92 15.49
C GLU A 41 -4.78 12.43 16.63
N ASP A 42 -4.29 13.38 17.43
CA ASP A 42 -5.02 13.91 18.59
C ASP A 42 -5.47 12.77 19.55
N ASP A 43 -4.57 11.81 19.81
CA ASP A 43 -4.79 10.58 20.61
C ASP A 43 -5.88 9.60 20.08
N ILE A 44 -6.44 9.88 18.91
CA ILE A 44 -7.43 9.03 18.24
C ILE A 44 -6.72 8.08 17.27
N PHE A 45 -7.00 6.78 17.36
CA PHE A 45 -6.48 5.80 16.40
C PHE A 45 -7.09 6.01 15.01
N ILE A 46 -6.28 6.48 14.07
CA ILE A 46 -6.72 6.75 12.69
C ILE A 46 -6.31 5.66 11.70
N GLY A 47 -5.58 4.63 12.13
CA GLY A 47 -5.33 3.45 11.32
C GLY A 47 -3.89 3.02 11.23
N VAL A 48 -3.54 2.36 10.13
CA VAL A 48 -2.26 1.65 10.01
C VAL A 48 -1.55 1.85 8.69
N ILE A 49 -0.23 1.79 8.76
CA ILE A 49 0.66 1.54 7.63
C ILE A 49 1.36 0.20 7.88
N ILE A 50 1.35 -0.68 6.88
CA ILE A 50 1.88 -2.03 7.01
C ILE A 50 2.97 -2.26 5.98
N PHE A 51 4.09 -2.79 6.45
CA PHE A 51 5.20 -3.27 5.64
C PHE A 51 5.31 -4.79 5.72
N GLY A 52 5.76 -5.43 4.64
CA GLY A 52 6.00 -6.86 4.62
C GLY A 52 6.97 -7.27 3.52
N VAL A 53 7.16 -8.58 3.34
CA VAL A 53 8.03 -9.13 2.28
C VAL A 53 7.45 -8.97 0.85
N GLY A 54 6.20 -8.51 0.74
CA GLY A 54 5.49 -8.39 -0.52
C GLY A 54 4.99 -9.73 -1.07
N ALA A 55 4.35 -9.66 -2.24
CA ALA A 55 3.80 -10.87 -2.89
C ALA A 55 4.80 -11.55 -3.85
N SER A 56 5.80 -10.82 -4.33
CA SER A 56 6.78 -11.32 -5.30
C SER A 56 8.05 -11.77 -4.59
N ALA A 57 8.34 -13.08 -4.62
CA ALA A 57 9.53 -13.66 -4.03
C ALA A 57 10.85 -13.22 -4.71
N VAL A 58 10.78 -12.59 -5.89
CA VAL A 58 11.95 -12.22 -6.70
C VAL A 58 12.13 -10.71 -6.85
N ILE A 59 11.37 -9.90 -6.11
CA ILE A 59 11.41 -8.44 -6.22
C ILE A 59 12.81 -7.86 -5.96
N HIS A 60 13.59 -8.49 -5.09
CA HIS A 60 14.94 -8.09 -4.71
C HIS A 60 15.95 -8.20 -5.87
N LYS A 61 15.75 -9.15 -6.79
CA LYS A 61 16.68 -9.42 -7.89
C LYS A 61 16.89 -8.21 -8.79
N GLN A 62 15.84 -7.42 -9.04
CA GLN A 62 15.93 -6.22 -9.89
C GLN A 62 16.81 -5.11 -9.29
N PHE A 63 17.12 -5.19 -8.00
CA PHE A 63 17.98 -4.24 -7.29
C PHE A 63 19.37 -4.83 -7.01
N ASN A 64 19.62 -6.09 -7.39
CA ASN A 64 20.82 -6.85 -7.01
C ASN A 64 21.04 -6.82 -5.48
N LEU A 65 19.98 -7.12 -4.73
CA LEU A 65 19.94 -7.15 -3.27
C LEU A 65 19.45 -8.51 -2.77
N GLU A 66 19.70 -8.80 -1.51
CA GLU A 66 19.12 -9.97 -0.84
C GLU A 66 17.64 -9.76 -0.52
N ASN A 67 16.89 -10.85 -0.40
CA ASN A 67 15.46 -10.80 -0.07
C ASN A 67 15.20 -10.06 1.26
N THR A 68 16.06 -10.27 2.26
CA THR A 68 15.99 -9.63 3.58
C THR A 68 16.29 -8.13 3.56
N GLU A 69 16.79 -7.59 2.45
CA GLU A 69 17.15 -6.17 2.29
C GLU A 69 16.05 -5.35 1.60
N VAL A 70 14.96 -6.02 1.18
CA VAL A 70 13.85 -5.40 0.46
C VAL A 70 12.54 -5.68 1.18
N CYS A 71 11.72 -4.64 1.35
CA CYS A 71 10.35 -4.78 1.83
C CYS A 71 9.37 -4.11 0.87
N GLU A 72 8.09 -4.37 1.08
CA GLU A 72 6.97 -3.73 0.40
C GLU A 72 6.11 -2.98 1.43
N LEU A 73 5.74 -1.74 1.11
CA LEU A 73 4.64 -1.05 1.77
C LEU A 73 3.35 -1.64 1.21
N VAL A 74 2.76 -2.58 1.96
CA VAL A 74 1.65 -3.39 1.49
C VAL A 74 0.29 -2.78 1.79
N ARG A 75 0.16 -1.92 2.80
CA ARG A 75 -1.11 -1.25 3.14
C ARG A 75 -0.88 0.16 3.66
N VAL A 76 -1.78 1.05 3.26
CA VAL A 76 -2.12 2.31 3.94
C VAL A 76 -3.62 2.27 4.18
N ALA A 77 -4.04 2.08 5.43
CA ALA A 77 -5.45 1.95 5.79
C ALA A 77 -5.76 2.96 6.89
N LEU A 78 -6.24 4.14 6.48
CA LEU A 78 -6.43 5.30 7.35
C LEU A 78 -7.89 5.77 7.30
N SER A 79 -8.43 6.17 8.45
CA SER A 79 -9.68 6.91 8.56
C SER A 79 -9.53 8.35 8.07
N ARG A 80 -10.56 9.18 8.25
CA ARG A 80 -10.43 10.63 8.13
C ARG A 80 -9.35 11.13 9.10
N HIS A 81 -8.52 12.04 8.62
CA HIS A 81 -7.39 12.63 9.33
C HIS A 81 -7.03 13.98 8.66
N LYS A 82 -6.30 14.84 9.38
CA LYS A 82 -5.87 16.17 8.88
C LYS A 82 -4.48 16.11 8.24
N ILE A 83 -3.63 15.20 8.73
CA ILE A 83 -2.23 15.11 8.31
C ILE A 83 -2.10 14.52 6.91
N GLU A 84 -1.08 14.95 6.18
CA GLU A 84 -0.78 14.44 4.86
C GLU A 84 -0.30 12.98 4.92
N VAL A 85 -0.92 12.08 4.16
CA VAL A 85 -0.56 10.64 4.12
C VAL A 85 0.93 10.43 3.81
N SER A 86 1.52 11.24 2.92
CA SER A 86 2.95 11.15 2.58
C SER A 86 3.86 11.44 3.78
N TYR A 87 3.45 12.31 4.71
CA TYR A 87 4.15 12.58 5.96
C TYR A 87 4.07 11.37 6.89
N LEU A 88 2.88 10.78 7.06
CA LEU A 88 2.67 9.56 7.86
C LEU A 88 3.48 8.38 7.34
N VAL A 89 3.52 8.20 6.01
CA VAL A 89 4.36 7.19 5.34
C VAL A 89 5.84 7.44 5.62
N LYS A 90 6.31 8.69 5.52
CA LYS A 90 7.71 9.05 5.81
C LYS A 90 8.09 8.71 7.25
N LYS A 91 7.25 9.07 8.23
CA LYS A 91 7.48 8.75 9.65
C LYS A 91 7.46 7.26 9.92
N SER A 92 6.52 6.52 9.31
CA SER A 92 6.45 5.07 9.42
C SER A 92 7.68 4.36 8.81
N LEU A 93 8.22 4.89 7.69
CA LEU A 93 9.47 4.41 7.11
C LEU A 93 10.69 4.66 8.01
N GLN A 94 10.70 5.78 8.76
CA GLN A 94 11.76 6.06 9.74
C GLN A 94 11.74 5.01 10.86
N LEU A 95 10.58 4.79 11.47
CA LEU A 95 10.40 3.76 12.51
C LEU A 95 10.77 2.35 12.02
N LEU A 96 10.35 2.01 10.79
CA LEU A 96 10.71 0.73 10.15
C LEU A 96 12.23 0.57 10.00
N LYS A 97 12.91 1.62 9.53
CA LYS A 97 14.35 1.58 9.27
C LYS A 97 15.15 1.46 10.57
N GLU A 98 14.70 2.11 11.64
CA GLU A 98 15.33 2.03 12.96
C GLU A 98 15.29 0.60 13.52
N SER A 99 14.16 -0.09 13.39
CA SER A 99 14.04 -1.50 13.85
C SER A 99 14.62 -2.53 12.87
N ASN A 100 14.88 -2.14 11.62
CA ASN A 100 15.36 -3.04 10.57
C ASN A 100 16.53 -2.40 9.78
N PRO A 101 17.71 -2.23 10.40
CA PRO A 101 18.84 -1.51 9.79
C PRO A 101 19.39 -2.18 8.51
N GLY A 102 19.10 -3.48 8.31
CA GLY A 102 19.46 -4.21 7.09
C GLY A 102 18.62 -3.86 5.86
N LEU A 103 17.46 -3.19 6.02
CA LEU A 103 16.62 -2.82 4.89
C LEU A 103 17.28 -1.71 4.05
N LYS A 104 17.32 -1.94 2.74
CA LYS A 104 17.94 -1.03 1.78
C LYS A 104 16.94 -0.40 0.81
N VAL A 105 15.82 -1.08 0.55
CA VAL A 105 14.78 -0.66 -0.39
C VAL A 105 13.39 -0.99 0.15
N CYS A 106 12.47 -0.06 0.03
CA CYS A 106 11.04 -0.30 0.17
C CYS A 106 10.35 -0.08 -1.18
N VAL A 107 9.51 -1.01 -1.62
CA VAL A 107 8.72 -0.89 -2.85
C VAL A 107 7.26 -0.68 -2.50
N SER A 108 6.51 0.03 -3.34
CA SER A 108 5.05 0.04 -3.28
C SER A 108 4.44 0.05 -4.67
N PHE A 109 3.18 -0.38 -4.75
CA PHE A 109 2.41 -0.44 -5.98
C PHE A 109 1.11 0.35 -5.83
N ALA A 110 0.89 1.31 -6.72
CA ALA A 110 -0.40 1.98 -6.87
C ALA A 110 -1.22 1.29 -7.97
N ASP A 111 -2.48 0.99 -7.68
CA ASP A 111 -3.35 0.17 -8.52
C ASP A 111 -4.25 1.00 -9.42
N PRO A 112 -4.05 1.00 -10.75
CA PRO A 112 -4.88 1.77 -11.67
C PRO A 112 -6.34 1.33 -11.66
N SER A 113 -6.67 0.10 -11.26
CA SER A 113 -8.07 -0.35 -11.16
C SER A 113 -8.85 0.37 -10.07
N GLU A 114 -8.15 1.04 -9.15
CA GLU A 114 -8.71 1.84 -8.06
C GLU A 114 -8.45 3.35 -8.29
N ASP A 115 -8.16 3.75 -9.53
CA ASP A 115 -7.75 5.12 -9.92
C ASP A 115 -6.54 5.67 -9.11
N HIS A 116 -5.71 4.75 -8.61
CA HIS A 116 -4.49 5.10 -7.88
C HIS A 116 -3.31 5.25 -8.83
N ILE A 117 -2.95 6.50 -9.10
CA ILE A 117 -1.70 6.83 -9.81
C ILE A 117 -0.49 6.91 -8.85
N GLY A 118 -0.70 6.86 -7.54
CA GLY A 118 0.37 6.88 -6.53
C GLY A 118 0.77 8.28 -6.04
N ILE A 119 -0.19 9.22 -5.95
CA ILE A 119 0.02 10.61 -5.51
C ILE A 119 0.81 10.68 -4.19
N ILE A 120 0.49 9.83 -3.22
CA ILE A 120 1.17 9.82 -1.91
C ILE A 120 2.67 9.45 -2.02
N TYR A 121 3.04 8.64 -3.02
CA TYR A 121 4.43 8.25 -3.27
C TYR A 121 5.18 9.35 -4.03
N GLN A 122 4.50 10.02 -4.97
CA GLN A 122 5.04 11.17 -5.69
C GLN A 122 5.37 12.32 -4.71
N ALA A 123 4.41 12.67 -3.83
CA ALA A 123 4.62 13.67 -2.79
C ALA A 123 5.73 13.28 -1.79
N GLY A 124 5.94 11.97 -1.60
CA GLY A 124 7.00 11.43 -0.75
C GLY A 124 8.36 11.30 -1.42
N ASN A 125 8.56 11.81 -2.65
CA ASN A 125 9.80 11.67 -3.43
C ASN A 125 10.25 10.21 -3.68
N TRP A 126 9.30 9.30 -3.83
CA TRP A 126 9.58 7.91 -4.22
C TRP A 126 9.97 7.85 -5.70
N ILE A 127 10.93 7.01 -6.06
CA ILE A 127 11.37 6.88 -7.45
C ILE A 127 10.35 6.03 -8.21
N TYR A 128 9.72 6.61 -9.23
CA TYR A 128 8.81 5.87 -10.10
C TYR A 128 9.61 5.09 -11.14
N THR A 129 9.32 3.79 -11.28
CA THR A 129 10.08 2.88 -12.15
C THR A 129 9.23 2.24 -13.26
N GLY A 130 8.05 2.80 -13.52
CA GLY A 130 7.11 2.33 -14.55
C GLY A 130 5.99 1.44 -14.00
N LYS A 131 5.20 0.88 -14.93
CA LYS A 131 4.14 -0.08 -14.62
C LYS A 131 4.68 -1.51 -14.57
N SER A 132 4.07 -2.37 -13.76
CA SER A 132 4.25 -3.82 -13.90
C SER A 132 3.65 -4.32 -15.22
N ALA A 133 3.94 -5.56 -15.59
CA ALA A 133 3.26 -6.19 -16.73
C ALA A 133 1.74 -6.27 -16.47
N VAL A 134 0.97 -6.27 -17.56
CA VAL A 134 -0.45 -6.65 -17.55
C VAL A 134 -0.54 -8.11 -17.12
N THR A 135 -1.50 -8.42 -16.26
CA THR A 135 -1.69 -9.77 -15.72
C THR A 135 -3.08 -10.28 -16.06
N THR A 136 -3.26 -11.59 -16.02
CA THR A 136 -4.57 -12.24 -16.19
C THR A 136 -5.14 -12.57 -14.81
N GLU A 137 -6.42 -12.31 -14.63
CA GLU A 137 -7.19 -12.78 -13.49
C GLU A 137 -8.27 -13.76 -13.95
N TYR A 138 -8.54 -14.78 -13.13
CA TYR A 138 -9.64 -15.72 -13.35
C TYR A 138 -10.69 -15.56 -12.26
N PHE A 139 -11.97 -15.73 -12.60
CA PHE A 139 -13.07 -15.72 -11.65
C PHE A 139 -13.18 -17.10 -10.99
N TYR A 140 -12.94 -17.18 -9.68
CA TYR A 140 -12.97 -18.45 -8.93
C TYR A 140 -13.34 -18.23 -7.45
N ASN A 141 -14.31 -19.01 -6.98
CA ASN A 141 -14.97 -18.86 -5.67
C ASN A 141 -15.52 -17.44 -5.46
N ASN A 142 -16.38 -17.00 -6.38
CA ASN A 142 -17.09 -15.72 -6.35
C ASN A 142 -16.16 -14.49 -6.28
N ARG A 143 -14.96 -14.58 -6.86
CA ARG A 143 -14.02 -13.45 -6.93
C ARG A 143 -12.98 -13.59 -8.02
N TRP A 144 -12.52 -12.46 -8.52
CA TRP A 144 -11.35 -12.37 -9.40
C TRP A 144 -10.07 -12.64 -8.62
N ARG A 145 -9.20 -13.50 -9.17
CA ARG A 145 -7.92 -13.90 -8.58
C ARG A 145 -6.81 -13.86 -9.60
N HIS A 146 -5.64 -13.43 -9.15
CA HIS A 146 -4.44 -13.41 -9.96
C HIS A 146 -4.07 -14.82 -10.47
N VAL A 147 -3.56 -14.90 -11.70
CA VAL A 147 -3.14 -16.15 -12.35
C VAL A 147 -2.29 -17.06 -11.44
N THR A 148 -1.30 -16.51 -10.72
CA THR A 148 -0.44 -17.31 -9.84
C THR A 148 -1.17 -17.91 -8.63
N ASP A 149 -2.28 -17.32 -8.19
CA ASP A 149 -3.11 -17.87 -7.12
C ASP A 149 -3.91 -19.08 -7.63
N ILE A 150 -4.38 -19.00 -8.88
CA ILE A 150 -5.21 -20.02 -9.52
C ILE A 150 -4.42 -21.27 -9.87
N TYR A 151 -3.23 -21.10 -10.49
CA TYR A 151 -2.35 -22.20 -10.85
C TYR A 151 -1.82 -22.99 -9.65
N LYS A 152 -1.90 -22.44 -8.43
CA LYS A 152 -1.58 -23.15 -7.18
C LYS A 152 -2.74 -24.01 -6.65
N ARG A 153 -3.95 -23.83 -7.17
CA ARG A 153 -5.18 -24.46 -6.64
C ARG A 153 -5.85 -25.42 -7.61
N LEU A 154 -5.74 -25.15 -8.90
CA LEU A 154 -6.45 -25.87 -9.95
C LEU A 154 -5.48 -26.43 -10.97
N LYS A 155 -5.89 -27.51 -11.61
CA LYS A 155 -5.17 -28.09 -12.74
C LYS A 155 -5.47 -27.30 -14.02
N PRO A 156 -4.57 -27.27 -15.02
CA PRO A 156 -4.74 -26.48 -16.24
C PRO A 156 -6.08 -26.70 -16.96
N GLU A 157 -6.61 -27.92 -16.96
CA GLU A 157 -7.85 -28.30 -17.66
C GLU A 157 -9.08 -27.61 -17.07
N ASP A 158 -9.07 -27.34 -15.76
CA ASP A 158 -10.16 -26.65 -15.08
C ASP A 158 -10.02 -25.13 -15.17
N ILE A 159 -8.78 -24.61 -15.27
CA ILE A 159 -8.52 -23.18 -15.43
C ILE A 159 -9.08 -22.67 -16.77
N ILE A 160 -9.01 -23.48 -17.82
CA ILE A 160 -9.51 -23.13 -19.16
C ILE A 160 -11.01 -22.81 -19.14
N LYS A 161 -11.76 -23.43 -18.23
CA LYS A 161 -13.22 -23.27 -18.07
C LYS A 161 -13.61 -22.00 -17.31
N LEU A 162 -12.66 -21.31 -16.68
CA LEU A 162 -12.94 -20.12 -15.87
C LEU A 162 -12.99 -18.86 -16.71
N ASP A 163 -13.90 -17.95 -16.36
CA ASP A 163 -13.90 -16.60 -16.89
C ASP A 163 -12.58 -15.91 -16.57
N LYS A 164 -12.01 -15.23 -17.57
CA LYS A 164 -10.74 -14.52 -17.46
C LYS A 164 -10.85 -13.07 -17.91
N ARG A 165 -10.10 -12.20 -17.23
CA ARG A 165 -9.96 -10.78 -17.61
C ARG A 165 -8.51 -10.34 -17.55
N LYS A 166 -8.18 -9.30 -18.31
CA LYS A 166 -6.90 -8.61 -18.20
C LYS A 166 -6.97 -7.57 -17.08
N ARG A 167 -5.96 -7.54 -16.21
CA ARG A 167 -5.74 -6.51 -15.21
C ARG A 167 -4.53 -5.69 -15.59
N GLN A 168 -4.73 -4.37 -15.65
CA GLN A 168 -3.66 -3.44 -15.97
C GLN A 168 -2.51 -3.54 -14.95
N GLY A 169 -1.30 -3.28 -15.43
CA GLY A 169 -0.11 -3.26 -14.58
C GLY A 169 -0.11 -2.11 -13.59
N LYS A 170 0.37 -2.36 -12.37
CA LYS A 170 0.42 -1.38 -11.28
C LYS A 170 1.58 -0.42 -11.43
N HIS A 171 1.39 0.83 -11.04
CA HIS A 171 2.48 1.81 -10.96
C HIS A 171 3.44 1.44 -9.83
N ARG A 172 4.72 1.23 -10.14
CA ARG A 172 5.74 0.82 -9.17
C ARG A 172 6.56 2.01 -8.70
N TYR A 173 6.58 2.20 -7.39
CA TYR A 173 7.32 3.23 -6.69
C TYR A 173 8.37 2.59 -5.78
N VAL A 174 9.56 3.17 -5.74
CA VAL A 174 10.70 2.63 -4.99
C VAL A 174 11.27 3.70 -4.09
N MET A 175 11.36 3.41 -2.80
CA MET A 175 12.00 4.24 -1.78
C MET A 175 13.34 3.62 -1.37
N PRO A 176 14.47 4.19 -1.81
CA PRO A 176 15.78 3.80 -1.31
C PRO A 176 15.96 4.27 0.15
N LEU A 177 16.41 3.37 1.02
CA LEU A 177 16.59 3.65 2.45
C LEU A 177 18.00 4.10 2.82
N ASN A 178 18.94 4.05 1.85
CA ASN A 178 20.29 4.56 1.99
C ASN A 178 20.78 5.27 0.71
N LYS A 179 21.88 6.02 0.84
CA LYS A 179 22.43 6.84 -0.26
C LYS A 179 22.96 5.98 -1.41
N LYS A 180 23.53 4.80 -1.13
CA LYS A 180 24.10 3.90 -2.15
C LYS A 180 22.99 3.36 -3.07
N THR A 181 21.92 2.80 -2.50
CA THR A 181 20.79 2.30 -3.30
C THR A 181 20.07 3.44 -4.02
N ARG A 182 19.99 4.65 -3.44
CA ARG A 182 19.42 5.81 -4.15
C ARG A 182 20.15 6.13 -5.45
N ARG A 183 21.48 6.15 -5.44
CA ARG A 183 22.31 6.42 -6.64
C ARG A 183 22.14 5.35 -7.72
N GLN A 184 21.89 4.10 -7.33
CA GLN A 184 21.63 3.01 -8.28
C GLN A 184 20.22 3.12 -8.88
N ILE A 185 19.20 3.28 -8.05
CA ILE A 185 17.79 3.22 -8.46
C ILE A 185 17.36 4.45 -9.26
N ILE A 186 17.94 5.63 -9.00
CA ILE A 186 17.56 6.85 -9.72
C ILE A 186 17.80 6.75 -11.23
N LYS A 187 18.73 5.87 -11.67
CA LYS A 187 19.00 5.60 -13.08
C LYS A 187 17.82 4.94 -13.82
N SER A 188 16.94 4.24 -13.10
CA SER A 188 15.73 3.64 -13.65
C SER A 188 14.48 4.51 -13.42
N SER A 189 14.67 5.75 -12.95
CA SER A 189 13.59 6.71 -12.74
C SER A 189 12.90 7.04 -14.04
N LYS A 190 11.57 7.11 -13.99
CA LYS A 190 10.71 7.58 -15.07
C LYS A 190 9.90 8.79 -14.59
N PRO A 191 9.41 9.65 -15.49
CA PRO A 191 8.50 10.74 -15.13
C PRO A 191 7.25 10.20 -14.42
N TYR A 192 6.77 10.94 -13.41
CA TYR A 192 5.56 10.55 -12.70
C TYR A 192 4.33 10.56 -13.63
N PRO A 193 3.41 9.60 -13.48
CA PRO A 193 2.14 9.63 -14.18
C PRO A 193 1.30 10.82 -13.67
N LYS A 194 0.63 11.50 -14.60
CA LYS A 194 -0.33 12.59 -14.32
C LYS A 194 -1.75 12.06 -14.50
N LYS A 195 -2.72 12.61 -13.77
CA LYS A 195 -4.14 12.39 -14.07
C LYS A 195 -4.52 13.27 -15.27
N GLU A 196 -5.40 12.79 -16.14
CA GLU A 196 -5.80 13.49 -17.37
C GLU A 196 -6.73 14.69 -17.13
N ASN A 197 -7.08 15.04 -15.88
CA ASN A 197 -7.73 16.31 -15.54
C ASN A 197 -7.25 16.76 -14.15
N CYS A 198 -6.23 17.61 -14.10
CA CYS A 198 -5.99 18.48 -12.96
C CYS A 198 -6.15 19.92 -13.46
N PRO A 199 -7.13 20.71 -12.98
CA PRO A 199 -7.10 22.14 -13.23
C PRO A 199 -5.81 22.71 -12.62
N GLU A 200 -5.17 23.64 -13.34
CA GLU A 200 -3.97 24.32 -12.89
C GLU A 200 -4.23 25.01 -11.54
N GLY A 201 -3.37 24.73 -10.56
CA GLY A 201 -3.20 25.55 -9.36
C GLY A 201 -4.41 25.66 -8.43
N VAL A 202 -4.61 24.67 -7.56
CA VAL A 202 -5.23 24.93 -6.24
C VAL A 202 -4.38 24.23 -5.18
N THR A 203 -3.75 25.02 -4.32
CA THR A 203 -3.28 24.58 -3.00
C THR A 203 -4.50 24.09 -2.22
N GLY A 204 -4.73 22.77 -2.20
CA GLY A 204 -5.97 22.21 -1.68
C GLY A 204 -5.72 20.94 -0.87
N SER A 205 -5.92 21.05 0.44
CA SER A 205 -6.08 19.96 1.38
C SER A 205 -7.14 18.99 0.87
N THR A 206 -6.75 17.79 0.47
CA THR A 206 -7.71 16.76 0.08
C THR A 206 -8.26 16.06 1.33
N SER A 207 -9.37 16.59 1.81
CA SER A 207 -10.31 15.80 2.62
C SER A 207 -10.72 14.60 1.77
N GLY A 208 -10.48 13.38 2.26
CA GLY A 208 -10.89 12.17 1.59
C GLY A 208 -12.40 12.05 1.59
N ASP A 209 -13.04 12.35 0.45
CA ASP A 209 -14.41 11.95 0.19
C ASP A 209 -14.44 10.43 -0.02
N GLN A 210 -14.95 9.72 0.99
CA GLN A 210 -15.53 8.40 0.82
C GLN A 210 -17.01 8.51 1.18
N SER A 211 -17.85 8.20 0.20
CA SER A 211 -19.30 8.15 0.28
C SER A 211 -19.80 7.48 1.56
N GLU A 212 -20.68 8.19 2.27
CA GLU A 212 -21.40 7.72 3.43
C GLU A 212 -22.30 6.53 3.07
N SER A 213 -22.21 5.46 3.86
CA SER A 213 -23.39 4.64 4.15
C SER A 213 -23.66 4.73 5.65
N SER A 214 -24.72 5.48 5.96
CA SER A 214 -25.33 5.62 7.27
C SER A 214 -25.97 4.30 7.72
N GLY A 215 -25.97 4.04 9.03
CA GLY A 215 -26.94 3.15 9.66
C GLY A 215 -26.37 1.98 10.47
N SER A 216 -26.03 2.21 11.74
CA SER A 216 -26.74 1.62 12.89
C SER A 216 -25.90 1.73 14.16
N SER A 217 -26.47 2.41 15.16
CA SER A 217 -25.99 2.45 16.53
C SER A 217 -26.02 1.06 17.18
N PRO A 218 -25.09 0.72 18.08
CA PRO A 218 -25.19 -0.50 18.87
C PRO A 218 -26.23 -0.30 19.98
N ASP A 219 -27.18 -1.23 20.04
CA ASP A 219 -28.18 -1.36 21.09
C ASP A 219 -27.51 -1.71 22.43
N PRO A 220 -27.68 -0.91 23.51
CA PRO A 220 -27.15 -1.24 24.81
C PRO A 220 -28.20 -2.01 25.63
N GLY A 221 -27.95 -3.31 25.81
CA GLY A 221 -28.40 -4.03 26.99
C GLY A 221 -29.34 -5.19 26.71
N LEU A 222 -28.91 -6.37 27.16
CA LEU A 222 -29.76 -7.25 27.94
C LEU A 222 -28.86 -8.12 28.82
N ILE A 223 -29.36 -8.28 30.04
CA ILE A 223 -28.83 -8.98 31.21
C ILE A 223 -28.61 -10.46 30.91
#